data_AF-A0A7J0ABD4-F1
#
_entry.id   AF-A0A7J0ABD4-F1
#
_cell.length_a   1.000
_cell.length_b   1.000
_cell.length_c   1.000
_cell.angle_alpha   90.00
_cell.angle_beta   90.00
_cell.angle_gamma   90.00
#
_symmetry.space_group_name_H-M   'P 1'
#
loop_
_entity.id
_entity.type
_entity.pdbx_description
1 polymer ?
#
loop_
_entity_poly.entity_id
_entity_poly.type
_entity_poly.pdbx_seq_one_letter_code
_entity_poly.pdbx_strand_id
1 'polypeptide(L)' 'MSYDFIAKDVIMLHPVYAWMGWICVLSPYETTFESLKTYIREYYKYAKETFGKRRLRCMLISNCS' A
#
# COMPACT_ATOMS: atom_id res chain seq x y z
N MET A 1 -2.89 -3.14 -21.74
CA MET A 1 -2.00 -2.09 -21.21
C MET A 1 -0.57 -2.57 -21.40
N SER A 2 0.23 -1.93 -22.25
CA SER A 2 1.66 -2.26 -22.34
C SER A 2 2.34 -1.70 -21.10
N TYR A 3 2.77 -2.58 -20.19
CA TYR A 3 3.51 -2.19 -19.01
C TYR A 3 4.99 -2.48 -19.25
N ASP A 4 5.84 -1.49 -19.02
CA ASP A 4 7.29 -1.67 -19.11
C ASP A 4 7.82 -2.21 -17.78
N PHE A 5 8.09 -3.51 -17.74
CA PHE A 5 8.60 -4.20 -16.56
C PHE A 5 10.08 -3.88 -16.26
N ILE A 6 10.79 -3.24 -17.19
CA ILE A 6 12.22 -2.97 -17.09
C ILE A 6 12.47 -1.50 -16.72
N ALA A 7 11.43 -0.67 -16.65
CA ALA A 7 11.52 0.72 -16.20
C ALA A 7 12.14 0.79 -14.79
N LYS A 8 13.35 1.36 -14.71
CA LYS A 8 14.10 1.53 -13.47
C LYS A 8 13.81 2.89 -12.85
N ASP A 9 13.86 2.93 -11.52
CA ASP A 9 13.67 4.14 -10.71
C ASP A 9 12.33 4.87 -10.94
N VAL A 10 11.29 4.13 -11.32
CA VAL A 10 9.93 4.66 -11.49
C VAL A 10 9.00 4.01 -10.48
N ILE A 11 8.30 4.84 -9.70
CA ILE A 11 7.19 4.36 -8.84
C ILE A 11 5.95 4.17 -9.73
N MET A 12 5.43 2.96 -9.76
CA MET A 12 4.34 2.58 -10.64
C MET A 12 3.42 1.54 -9.97
N LEU A 13 2.17 1.42 -10.43
CA LEU A 13 1.22 0.42 -9.91
C LEU A 13 1.67 -0.99 -10.27
N HIS A 14 1.67 -1.94 -9.32
CA HIS A 14 2.20 -3.29 -9.58
C HIS A 14 1.43 -3.98 -10.71
N PRO A 15 2.08 -4.46 -11.79
CA PRO A 15 1.39 -4.92 -13.00
C PRO A 15 0.42 -6.09 -12.78
N VAL A 16 0.59 -6.88 -11.72
CA VAL A 16 -0.33 -7.98 -11.34
C VAL A 16 -1.28 -7.60 -10.19
N TYR A 17 -0.87 -6.68 -9.32
CA TYR A 17 -1.54 -6.40 -8.03
C TYR A 17 -2.01 -4.96 -7.89
N ALA A 18 -2.01 -4.19 -8.98
CA ALA A 18 -2.46 -2.80 -9.01
C ALA A 18 -3.87 -2.64 -8.43
N TRP A 19 -4.77 -3.57 -8.76
CA TRP A 19 -6.14 -3.60 -8.28
C TRP A 19 -6.26 -3.83 -6.76
N MET A 20 -5.21 -4.39 -6.13
CA MET A 20 -5.11 -4.52 -4.66
C MET A 20 -4.43 -3.30 -4.01
N GLY A 21 -4.16 -2.24 -4.78
CA GLY A 21 -3.51 -1.02 -4.31
C GLY A 21 -2.00 -1.14 -4.10
N TRP A 22 -1.35 -2.10 -4.78
CA TRP A 22 0.10 -2.29 -4.66
C TRP A 22 0.86 -1.42 -5.65
N ILE A 23 1.98 -0.88 -5.21
CA ILE A 23 2.96 -0.15 -6.02
C ILE A 23 4.29 -0.90 -6.04
N CYS A 24 5.10 -0.67 -7.07
CA CYS A 24 6.45 -1.21 -7.19
C CYS A 24 7.41 -0.18 -7.80
N VAL A 25 8.70 -0.39 -7.55
CA VAL A 25 9.81 0.34 -8.17
C VAL A 25 10.97 -0.64 -8.36
N LEU A 26 11.61 -0.62 -9.53
CA LEU A 26 12.77 -1.44 -9.84
C LEU A 26 14.05 -0.63 -9.64
N SER A 27 14.98 -1.12 -8.82
CA SER A 27 16.29 -0.49 -8.57
C SER A 27 16.20 1.02 -8.28
N PRO A 28 15.52 1.46 -7.21
CA PRO A 28 15.36 2.87 -6.90
C PRO A 28 16.71 3.52 -6.54
N TYR A 29 16.89 4.77 -6.95
CA TYR A 29 17.93 5.64 -6.40
C TYR A 29 17.51 6.19 -5.04
N GLU A 30 18.45 6.83 -4.35
CA GLU A 30 18.25 7.36 -3.00
C GLU A 30 17.07 8.34 -2.93
N THR A 31 16.92 9.22 -3.91
CA THR A 31 15.83 10.20 -3.98
C THR A 31 14.44 9.53 -4.03
N THR A 32 14.31 8.50 -4.86
CA THR A 32 13.07 7.74 -5.02
C THR A 32 12.80 6.86 -3.81
N PHE A 33 13.85 6.35 -3.17
CA PHE A 33 13.73 5.61 -1.93
C PHE A 33 13.25 6.49 -0.77
N GLU A 34 13.77 7.72 -0.65
CA GLU A 34 13.31 8.66 0.38
C GLU A 34 11.84 9.04 0.18
N SER A 35 11.40 9.29 -1.06
CA SER A 35 9.98 9.56 -1.34
C SER A 35 9.10 8.37 -1.00
N LEU A 36 9.56 7.13 -1.25
CA LEU A 36 8.87 5.88 -0.91
C LEU A 36 8.56 5.78 0.60
N LYS A 37 9.46 6.25 1.47
CA LYS A 37 9.25 6.20 2.93
C LYS A 37 8.01 6.97 3.37
N THR A 38 7.68 8.08 2.70
CA THR A 38 6.48 8.86 3.00
C THR A 38 5.22 8.05 2.71
N TYR A 39 5.16 7.43 1.52
CA TYR A 39 4.03 6.55 1.15
C TYR A 39 3.89 5.36 2.09
N ILE A 40 4.99 4.71 2.49
CA ILE A 40 4.95 3.59 3.43
C ILE A 40 4.34 4.02 4.78
N ARG A 41 4.73 5.20 5.29
CA ARG A 41 4.19 5.74 6.56
C ARG A 41 2.70 6.03 6.47
N GLU A 42 2.25 6.65 5.40
CA GLU A 42 0.83 6.95 5.18
C GLU A 42 0.00 5.67 5.07
N TYR A 43 0.47 4.72 4.27
CA TYR A 43 -0.22 3.44 4.10
C TYR A 43 -0.27 2.63 5.40
N TYR A 44 0.80 2.64 6.19
CA TYR A 44 0.83 2.00 7.50
C TYR A 44 -0.20 2.60 8.46
N LYS A 45 -0.32 3.94 8.51
CA LYS A 45 -1.35 4.61 9.31
C LYS A 45 -2.75 4.20 8.87
N TYR A 46 -3.01 4.23 7.56
CA TYR A 46 -4.30 3.82 6.99
C TYR A 46 -4.64 2.35 7.31
N ALA A 47 -3.66 1.45 7.22
CA ALA A 47 -3.84 0.04 7.55
C ALA A 47 -4.20 -0.15 9.03
N LYS A 48 -3.52 0.57 9.94
CA LYS A 48 -3.81 0.54 11.37
C LYS A 48 -5.22 1.03 11.69
N GLU A 49 -5.66 2.12 11.06
CA GLU A 49 -7.02 2.64 11.22
C GLU A 49 -8.08 1.66 10.71
N THR A 50 -7.85 1.08 9.53
CA THR A 50 -8.76 0.11 8.91
C THR A 50 -8.88 -1.14 9.77
N PHE A 51 -7.76 -1.63 10.31
CA PHE A 51 -7.75 -2.74 11.25
C PHE A 51 -8.52 -2.41 12.54
N GLY A 52 -8.29 -1.23 13.12
CA GLY A 52 -9.02 -0.76 14.30
C GLY A 52 -10.53 -0.71 14.07
N LYS A 53 -10.98 -0.17 12.94
CA LYS A 53 -12.40 -0.13 12.55
C LYS A 53 -13.01 -1.53 12.42
N ARG A 54 -12.26 -2.50 11.86
CA ARG A 54 -12.71 -3.90 11.75
C ARG A 54 -12.81 -4.57 13.13
N ARG A 55 -11.85 -4.33 14.02
CA ARG A 55 -11.87 -4.85 15.40
C ARG A 55 -13.05 -4.28 16.19
N LEU A 56 -13.28 -2.97 16.12
CA LEU A 56 -14.43 -2.32 16.77
C LEU A 56 -15.76 -2.86 16.23
N ARG A 57 -15.87 -3.02 14.90
CA ARG A 57 -17.06 -3.61 14.27
C ARG A 57 -17.31 -5.03 14.76
N CYS A 58 -16.27 -5.85 14.87
CA CYS A 58 -16.38 -7.22 15.39
C CYS A 58 -16.89 -7.23 16.85
N MET A 59 -16.33 -6.38 17.71
CA MET A 59 -16.77 -6.25 19.11
C MET A 59 -18.22 -5.76 19.27
N LEU A 60 -18.68 -4.87 18.38
CA LEU A 60 -20.07 -4.41 18.40
C LEU A 60 -21.06 -5.49 17.94
N ILE A 61 -20.64 -6.36 17.01
CA ILE A 61 -21.46 -7.48 16.53
C ILE A 61 -21.45 -8.64 17.56
N SER A 62 -20.32 -8.90 18.22
CA SER A 62 -20.20 -9.98 19.22
C SER A 62 -20.89 -9.69 20.55
N ASN A 63 -21.18 -8.42 20.86
CA ASN A 63 -21.97 -8.00 22.02
C ASN A 63 -23.48 -7.91 21.70
N CYS A 64 -23.89 -8.37 20.52
CA CYS A 64 -25.28 -8.55 20.13
C CYS A 64 -25.65 -10.02 20.35
N SER A 65 -25.79 -10.42 21.60
CA SER A 65 -26.37 -11.69 22.06
C SER A 65 -27.01 -11.44 23.42
#